data_AF-A0A4D7B3C8-F1
#
_entry.id   AF-A0A4D7B3C8-F1
#
_cell.length_a   1.000
_cell.length_b   1.000
_cell.length_c   1.000
_cell.angle_alpha   90.00
_cell.angle_beta   90.00
_cell.angle_gamma   90.00
#
_symmetry.space_group_name_H-M   'P 1'
#
loop_
_entity.id
_entity.type
_entity.pdbx_description
1 polymer ?
#
loop_
_entity_poly.entity_id
_entity_poly.type
_entity_poly.pdbx_seq_one_letter_code
_entity_poly.pdbx_strand_id
1 'polypeptide(L)'
;MLALRGQLHDLCALPLEPYLRRLKKARRPVFVTTSSACWRGYVAHWVVRDDALYLVDLAGWMERDGEPIQASLEVALPWLKPPVLATWVSDWLRCPEGRRISYRHFGFESRYERDRKLRVEKGRVLEEWLRLNPPEPIWYRIAPGGGRTRFEVPHSGEPELDDPFPPEATPQGHHFWGQPPAVDQDEGDDLGADDVTWPPRGLGL
;
A
#
# COMPACT_ATOMS: atom_id res chain seq x y z
N MET A 1 1.30 -2.44 8.78
CA MET A 1 1.59 -3.40 7.69
C MET A 1 0.38 -4.30 7.51
N LEU A 2 0.08 -4.71 6.28
CA LEU A 2 -1.04 -5.60 5.95
C LEU A 2 -0.54 -6.79 5.13
N ALA A 3 -0.80 -8.01 5.60
CA ALA A 3 -0.63 -9.22 4.81
C ALA A 3 -1.91 -9.53 4.03
N LEU A 4 -1.82 -9.62 2.71
CA LEU A 4 -2.92 -9.92 1.79
C LEU A 4 -2.45 -10.94 0.77
N ARG A 5 -3.16 -12.08 0.64
CA ARG A 5 -2.81 -13.18 -0.30
C ARG A 5 -1.34 -13.60 -0.25
N GLY A 6 -0.77 -13.67 0.95
CA GLY A 6 0.63 -14.06 1.17
C GLY A 6 1.67 -12.96 0.90
N GLN A 7 1.26 -11.77 0.44
CA GLN A 7 2.13 -10.62 0.20
C GLN A 7 2.00 -9.60 1.33
N LEU A 8 3.11 -8.97 1.70
CA LEU A 8 3.14 -7.87 2.66
C LEU A 8 3.00 -6.54 1.93
N HIS A 9 2.08 -5.72 2.41
CA HIS A 9 1.83 -4.38 1.92
C HIS A 9 2.04 -3.35 3.03
N ASP A 10 2.54 -2.19 2.66
CA ASP A 10 2.44 -1.01 3.50
C ASP A 10 0.97 -0.63 3.69
N LEU A 11 0.66 -0.08 4.86
CA LEU A 11 -0.71 0.30 5.20
C LEU A 11 -0.74 1.78 5.57
N CYS A 12 -1.27 2.58 4.65
CA CYS A 12 -1.51 4.01 4.79
C CYS A 12 -2.85 4.28 5.48
N ALA A 13 -3.08 3.63 6.62
CA ALA A 13 -4.27 3.76 7.44
C ALA A 13 -3.93 3.47 8.91
N LEU A 14 -4.84 3.82 9.82
CA LEU A 14 -4.66 3.64 11.27
C LEU A 14 -5.82 2.85 11.89
N PRO A 15 -6.06 1.59 11.49
CA PRO A 15 -7.29 0.88 11.84
C PRO A 15 -7.38 0.52 13.34
N LEU A 16 -6.25 0.56 14.07
CA LEU A 16 -6.22 0.31 15.52
C LEU A 16 -6.63 1.56 16.33
N GLU A 17 -6.46 2.76 15.79
CA GLU A 17 -6.70 3.99 16.56
C GLU A 17 -8.15 4.16 17.05
N PRO A 18 -9.20 3.88 16.24
CA PRO A 18 -10.57 3.95 16.73
C PRO A 18 -10.82 3.02 17.91
N TYR A 19 -10.18 1.85 17.94
CA TYR A 19 -10.26 0.92 19.06
C TYR A 19 -9.59 1.50 20.30
N LEU A 20 -8.35 1.99 20.20
CA LEU A 20 -7.61 2.58 21.32
C LEU A 20 -8.30 3.82 21.90
N ARG A 21 -8.92 4.64 21.05
CA ARG A 21 -9.67 5.83 21.48
C ARG A 21 -10.90 5.48 22.31
N ARG A 22 -11.51 4.31 22.10
CA ARG A 22 -12.67 3.83 22.88
C ARG A 22 -12.28 3.18 24.21
N LEU A 23 -11.01 2.83 24.41
CA LEU A 23 -10.55 2.31 25.69
C LEU A 23 -10.63 3.37 26.79
N LYS A 24 -11.03 2.93 28.00
CA LYS A 24 -10.91 3.73 29.23
C LYS A 24 -9.45 4.15 29.41
N LYS A 25 -9.20 5.38 29.91
CA LYS A 25 -7.85 5.93 30.09
C LYS A 25 -6.90 4.98 30.83
N ALA A 26 -7.37 4.35 31.91
CA ALA A 26 -6.59 3.40 32.72
C ALA A 26 -6.15 2.11 31.97
N ARG A 27 -6.76 1.81 30.82
CA ARG A 27 -6.43 0.66 29.97
C ARG A 27 -5.74 1.05 28.67
N ARG A 28 -5.60 2.34 28.37
CA ARG A 28 -5.00 2.78 27.11
C ARG A 28 -3.48 2.68 27.21
N PRO A 29 -2.81 1.94 26.32
CA PRO A 29 -1.35 1.92 26.26
C PRO A 29 -0.81 3.31 25.95
N VAL A 30 0.30 3.67 26.60
CA VAL A 30 1.04 4.92 26.34
C VAL A 30 2.20 4.57 25.43
N PHE A 31 1.99 4.66 24.11
CA PHE A 31 3.05 4.40 23.15
C PHE A 31 4.06 5.55 23.11
N VAL A 32 5.34 5.20 22.98
CA VAL A 32 6.47 6.13 22.94
C VAL A 32 6.91 6.31 21.49
N THR A 33 7.02 7.56 21.06
CA THR A 33 7.53 7.91 19.74
C THR A 33 9.04 7.78 19.71
N THR A 34 9.54 6.86 18.89
CA THR A 34 10.99 6.65 18.68
C THR A 34 11.48 7.16 17.32
N SER A 35 10.58 7.61 16.45
CA SER A 35 10.91 8.08 15.11
C SER A 35 9.95 9.16 14.62
N SER A 36 10.48 10.17 13.92
CA SER A 36 9.69 11.19 13.22
C SER A 36 8.88 10.63 12.06
N ALA A 37 9.16 9.41 11.60
CA ALA A 37 8.34 8.69 10.63
C ALA A 37 7.13 7.98 11.26
N CYS A 38 7.09 7.83 12.60
CA CYS A 38 6.03 7.10 13.30
C CYS A 38 5.70 7.74 14.66
N TRP A 39 5.04 8.91 14.61
CA TRP A 39 4.62 9.68 15.78
C TRP A 39 3.62 8.98 16.70
N ARG A 40 3.00 7.89 16.24
CA ARG A 40 2.09 7.07 17.05
C ARG A 40 2.81 6.06 17.94
N GLY A 41 4.11 5.82 17.74
CA GLY A 41 4.94 4.94 18.57
C GLY A 41 4.73 3.42 18.38
N TYR A 42 3.86 3.01 17.46
CA TYR A 42 3.64 1.58 17.15
C TYR A 42 3.36 1.30 15.67
N VAL A 43 3.56 0.06 15.25
CA VAL A 43 3.14 -0.49 13.96
C VAL A 43 2.26 -1.70 14.27
N ALA A 44 0.99 -1.64 13.87
CA ALA A 44 0.10 -2.79 13.95
C ALA A 44 0.29 -3.69 12.71
N HIS A 45 0.26 -5.00 12.95
CA HIS A 45 0.33 -6.05 11.94
C HIS A 45 -1.06 -6.62 11.72
N TRP A 46 -1.49 -6.59 10.46
CA TRP A 46 -2.82 -7.01 10.04
C TRP A 46 -2.71 -8.12 9.01
N VAL A 47 -3.73 -8.96 8.92
CA VAL A 47 -3.88 -9.93 7.83
C VAL A 47 -5.32 -9.93 7.31
N VAL A 48 -5.49 -10.05 6.00
CA VAL A 48 -6.77 -10.43 5.40
C VAL A 48 -6.77 -11.94 5.15
N ARG A 49 -7.75 -12.65 5.71
CA ARG A 49 -8.03 -14.07 5.46
C ARG A 49 -9.54 -14.27 5.40
N ASP A 50 -10.01 -15.08 4.47
CA ASP A 50 -11.44 -15.41 4.31
C ASP A 50 -12.33 -14.15 4.33
N ASP A 51 -11.93 -13.16 3.53
CA ASP A 51 -12.58 -11.85 3.38
C ASP A 51 -12.79 -11.09 4.71
N ALA A 52 -11.91 -11.32 5.68
CA ALA A 52 -11.94 -10.68 6.97
C ALA A 52 -10.56 -10.13 7.38
N LEU A 53 -10.59 -8.95 8.00
CA LEU A 53 -9.42 -8.25 8.53
C LEU A 53 -9.17 -8.66 9.98
N TYR A 54 -7.98 -9.14 10.26
CA TYR A 54 -7.54 -9.53 11.60
C TYR A 54 -6.34 -8.70 12.05
N LEU A 55 -6.37 -8.28 13.31
CA LEU A 55 -5.19 -7.81 14.02
C LEU A 55 -4.44 -9.05 14.52
N VAL A 56 -3.20 -9.23 14.10
CA VAL A 56 -2.39 -10.41 14.47
C VAL A 56 -1.29 -10.08 15.47
N ASP A 57 -0.76 -8.85 15.42
CA ASP A 57 0.29 -8.41 16.31
C ASP A 57 0.42 -6.88 16.27
N LEU A 58 1.27 -6.31 17.14
CA LEU A 58 1.79 -4.96 17.04
C LEU A 58 3.23 -4.92 17.55
N ALA A 59 4.03 -4.01 17.01
CA ALA A 59 5.38 -3.74 17.46
C ALA A 59 5.55 -2.25 17.78
N GLY A 60 6.39 -1.92 18.75
CA GLY A 60 6.67 -0.54 19.12
C GLY A 60 7.29 -0.44 20.51
N TRP A 61 7.21 0.74 21.09
CA TRP A 61 7.63 1.00 22.46
C TRP A 61 6.48 1.64 23.23
N MET A 62 6.34 1.30 24.50
CA MET A 62 5.36 1.91 25.39
C MET A 62 5.97 2.20 26.76
N GLU A 63 5.38 3.11 27.50
CA GLU A 63 5.75 3.39 28.88
C GLU A 63 4.93 2.52 29.84
N ARG A 64 5.60 1.91 30.81
CA ARG A 64 4.98 1.25 31.96
C ARG A 64 5.79 1.56 33.20
N ASP A 65 5.12 2.10 34.22
CA ASP A 65 5.72 2.48 35.50
C ASP A 65 6.94 3.41 35.37
N GLY A 66 6.92 4.30 34.36
CA GLY A 66 8.00 5.26 34.08
C GLY A 66 9.14 4.73 33.22
N GLU A 67 9.13 3.45 32.85
CA GLU A 67 10.19 2.82 32.06
C GLU A 67 9.72 2.45 30.64
N PRO A 68 10.58 2.59 29.61
CA PRO A 68 10.28 2.16 28.25
C PRO A 68 10.34 0.63 28.15
N ILE A 69 9.26 0.03 27.69
CA ILE A 69 9.16 -1.40 27.43
C ILE A 69 8.80 -1.65 25.96
N GLN A 70 9.28 -2.76 25.41
CA GLN A 70 8.89 -3.17 24.06
C GLN A 70 7.40 -3.54 24.05
N ALA A 71 6.66 -2.96 23.13
CA ALA A 71 5.25 -3.25 22.94
C ALA A 71 5.08 -4.48 22.05
N SER A 72 4.23 -5.39 22.50
CA SER A 72 3.60 -6.45 21.71
C SER A 72 2.07 -6.36 21.86
N LEU A 73 1.31 -7.12 21.07
CA LEU A 73 -0.15 -7.12 21.21
C LEU A 73 -0.55 -7.64 22.61
N GLU A 74 0.12 -8.67 23.10
CA GLU A 74 -0.10 -9.25 24.42
C GLU A 74 0.23 -8.26 25.56
N VAL A 75 1.33 -7.51 25.43
CA VAL A 75 1.74 -6.54 26.47
C VAL A 75 0.82 -5.32 26.49
N ALA A 76 0.48 -4.78 25.33
CA ALA A 76 -0.30 -3.55 25.21
C ALA A 76 -1.80 -3.80 25.39
N LEU A 77 -2.32 -4.92 24.88
CA LEU A 77 -3.75 -5.25 24.88
C LEU A 77 -3.96 -6.69 25.40
N PRO A 78 -3.63 -6.99 26.66
CA PRO A 78 -3.58 -8.37 27.20
C PRO A 78 -4.92 -9.12 27.21
N TRP A 79 -6.04 -8.42 27.03
CA TRP A 79 -7.37 -9.04 26.92
C TRP A 79 -7.72 -9.46 25.49
N LEU A 80 -6.89 -9.13 24.50
CA LEU A 80 -7.07 -9.54 23.12
C LEU A 80 -6.26 -10.80 22.83
N LYS A 81 -6.91 -11.80 22.22
CA LYS A 81 -6.27 -13.04 21.79
C LYS A 81 -6.14 -13.04 20.26
N PRO A 82 -4.93 -12.88 19.69
CA PRO A 82 -4.74 -12.91 18.24
C PRO A 82 -4.99 -14.33 17.66
N PRO A 83 -5.45 -14.42 16.40
CA PRO A 83 -5.86 -13.32 15.53
C PRO A 83 -7.20 -12.72 15.99
N VAL A 84 -7.28 -11.39 16.09
CA VAL A 84 -8.50 -10.69 16.52
C VAL A 84 -9.27 -10.19 15.30
N LEU A 85 -10.49 -10.68 15.10
CA LEU A 85 -11.38 -10.13 14.07
C LEU A 85 -11.65 -8.65 14.36
N ALA A 86 -11.28 -7.79 13.41
CA ALA A 86 -11.28 -6.34 13.59
C ALA A 86 -12.67 -5.73 13.38
N THR A 87 -13.67 -6.19 14.14
CA THR A 87 -15.08 -5.79 13.98
C THR A 87 -15.34 -4.29 14.18
N TRP A 88 -14.39 -3.57 14.76
CA TRP A 88 -14.45 -2.13 14.95
C TRP A 88 -14.04 -1.31 13.71
N VAL A 89 -13.50 -1.95 12.66
CA VAL A 89 -13.02 -1.30 11.43
C VAL A 89 -14.15 -1.28 10.40
N SER A 90 -14.55 -0.06 10.01
CA SER A 90 -15.44 0.20 8.87
C SER A 90 -14.92 1.41 8.11
N ASP A 91 -13.97 1.20 7.19
CA ASP A 91 -13.25 2.26 6.48
C ASP A 91 -12.59 1.73 5.20
N TRP A 92 -12.06 2.62 4.37
CA TRP A 92 -11.16 2.30 3.28
C TRP A 92 -9.71 2.15 3.77
N LEU A 93 -9.10 1.01 3.51
CA LEU A 93 -7.68 0.76 3.77
C LEU A 93 -6.87 0.98 2.50
N ARG A 94 -5.90 1.89 2.54
CA ARG A 94 -5.00 2.18 1.41
C ARG A 94 -3.66 1.47 1.60
N CYS A 95 -3.25 0.71 0.60
CA CYS A 95 -1.93 0.10 0.49
C CYS A 95 -1.22 0.69 -0.73
N PRO A 96 -0.22 1.57 -0.56
CA PRO A 96 0.55 2.09 -1.69
C PRO A 96 1.41 1.00 -2.33
N GLU A 97 1.53 1.03 -3.65
CA GLU A 97 2.30 0.05 -4.43
C GLU A 97 3.14 0.74 -5.51
N GLY A 98 4.31 0.17 -5.80
CA GLY A 98 5.24 0.70 -6.81
C GLY A 98 6.13 1.82 -6.28
N ARG A 99 6.75 2.55 -7.20
CA ARG A 99 7.65 3.66 -6.82
C ARG A 99 6.85 4.84 -6.28
N ARG A 100 7.46 5.58 -5.36
CA ARG A 100 6.91 6.85 -4.86
C ARG A 100 7.07 7.92 -5.94
N ILE A 101 5.95 8.40 -6.47
CA ILE A 101 5.88 9.47 -7.47
C ILE A 101 6.15 10.81 -6.81
N SER A 102 5.53 11.07 -5.66
CA SER A 102 5.65 12.35 -4.97
C SER A 102 5.71 12.16 -3.46
N TYR A 103 6.66 12.82 -2.81
CA TYR A 103 6.80 12.80 -1.36
C TYR A 103 6.00 13.94 -0.72
N ARG A 104 5.18 13.59 0.27
CA ARG A 104 4.47 14.54 1.13
C ARG A 104 4.88 14.27 2.57
N HIS A 105 5.35 15.32 3.23
CA HIS A 105 6.00 15.23 4.54
C HIS A 105 5.06 14.75 5.66
N PHE A 106 3.75 14.96 5.53
CA PHE A 106 2.80 14.70 6.62
C PHE A 106 1.81 13.58 6.30
N GLY A 107 1.60 12.71 7.29
CA GLY A 107 0.61 11.64 7.24
C GLY A 107 0.83 10.64 6.12
N PHE A 108 -0.25 10.25 5.45
CA PHE A 108 -0.24 9.28 4.37
C PHE A 108 -0.47 9.93 3.00
N GLU A 109 -0.05 11.18 2.81
CA GLU A 109 -0.35 11.94 1.60
C GLU A 109 0.61 11.65 0.43
N SER A 110 1.74 10.96 0.67
CA SER A 110 2.67 10.61 -0.40
C SER A 110 1.97 9.80 -1.50
N ARG A 111 2.29 10.10 -2.76
CA ARG A 111 1.75 9.41 -3.93
C ARG A 111 2.71 8.34 -4.45
N TYR A 112 2.14 7.24 -4.88
CA TYR A 112 2.84 6.10 -5.45
C TYR A 112 2.19 5.75 -6.77
N GLU A 113 2.87 5.00 -7.63
CA GLU A 113 2.35 4.58 -8.95
C GLU A 113 0.96 3.98 -8.87
N ARG A 114 0.66 3.24 -7.80
CA ARG A 114 -0.63 2.59 -7.62
C ARG A 114 -1.03 2.60 -6.15
N ASP A 115 -2.33 2.60 -5.91
CA ASP A 115 -2.90 2.33 -4.59
C ASP A 115 -3.87 1.18 -4.69
N ARG A 116 -3.60 0.11 -3.94
CA ARG A 116 -4.58 -0.91 -3.64
C ARG A 116 -5.46 -0.42 -2.49
N LYS A 117 -6.77 -0.46 -2.67
CA LYS A 117 -7.75 0.01 -1.69
C LYS A 117 -8.70 -1.12 -1.33
N LEU A 118 -8.90 -1.34 -0.03
CA LEU A 118 -9.84 -2.33 0.48
C LEU A 118 -10.99 -1.61 1.19
N ARG A 119 -12.24 -1.86 0.79
CA ARG A 119 -13.40 -1.41 1.56
C ARG A 119 -13.67 -2.42 2.66
N VAL A 120 -13.53 -2.00 3.91
CA VAL A 120 -13.81 -2.83 5.07
C VAL A 120 -15.09 -2.35 5.75
N GLU A 121 -15.95 -3.28 6.14
CA GLU A 121 -17.14 -3.01 6.95
C GLU A 121 -17.23 -4.01 8.09
N LYS A 122 -17.18 -3.51 9.33
CA LYS A 122 -17.18 -4.32 10.56
C LYS A 122 -16.19 -5.48 10.50
N GLY A 123 -14.99 -5.21 9.99
CA GLY A 123 -13.91 -6.18 9.82
C GLY A 123 -14.04 -7.11 8.62
N ARG A 124 -15.09 -7.00 7.79
CA ARG A 124 -15.23 -7.75 6.53
C ARG A 124 -14.72 -6.94 5.36
N VAL A 125 -13.89 -7.54 4.51
CA VAL A 125 -13.46 -6.94 3.24
C VAL A 125 -14.57 -7.18 2.23
N LEU A 126 -15.13 -6.10 1.70
CA LEU A 126 -16.26 -6.17 0.76
C LEU A 126 -15.83 -5.86 -0.67
N GLU A 127 -14.83 -5.00 -0.83
CA GLU A 127 -14.33 -4.59 -2.14
C GLU A 127 -12.83 -4.41 -2.12
N GLU A 128 -12.22 -4.66 -3.27
CA GLU A 128 -10.81 -4.39 -3.53
C GLU A 128 -10.68 -3.63 -4.85
N TRP A 129 -10.09 -2.44 -4.80
CA TRP A 129 -9.87 -1.59 -5.96
C TRP A 129 -8.37 -1.39 -6.18
N LEU A 130 -7.95 -1.37 -7.43
CA LEU A 130 -6.62 -0.92 -7.81
C LEU A 130 -6.75 0.43 -8.50
N ARG A 131 -6.25 1.49 -7.86
CA ARG A 131 -6.17 2.83 -8.45
C ARG A 131 -4.77 3.03 -9.02
N LEU A 132 -4.68 3.19 -10.34
CA LEU A 132 -3.45 3.69 -10.97
C LEU A 132 -3.35 5.19 -10.72
N ASN A 133 -2.18 5.67 -10.32
CA ASN A 133 -1.88 7.08 -10.17
C ASN A 133 -0.80 7.41 -11.21
N PRO A 134 -1.19 7.83 -12.44
CA PRO A 134 -0.19 8.26 -13.40
C PRO A 134 0.59 9.46 -12.85
N PRO A 135 1.85 9.65 -13.27
CA PRO A 135 2.54 10.91 -13.02
C PRO A 135 1.75 12.10 -13.56
N GLU A 136 1.90 13.25 -12.92
CA GLU A 136 1.32 14.50 -13.44
C GLU A 136 1.87 14.78 -14.86
N PRO A 137 1.05 15.31 -15.78
CA PRO A 137 1.52 15.66 -17.12
C PRO A 137 2.66 16.68 -17.07
N ILE A 138 3.67 16.46 -17.90
CA ILE A 138 4.76 17.42 -18.09
C ILE A 138 4.38 18.36 -19.25
N TRP A 139 4.39 19.66 -18.98
CA TRP A 139 3.98 20.68 -19.93
C TRP A 139 5.19 21.39 -20.56
N TYR A 140 5.14 21.55 -21.88
CA TYR A 140 6.13 22.30 -22.64
C TYR A 140 5.46 23.41 -23.44
N ARG A 141 6.08 24.58 -23.45
CA ARG A 141 5.75 25.65 -24.37
C ARG A 141 6.59 25.43 -25.62
N ILE A 142 5.94 25.43 -26.77
CA ILE A 142 6.60 25.31 -28.07
C ILE A 142 6.66 26.72 -28.68
N ALA A 143 7.87 27.22 -28.91
CA ALA A 143 8.07 28.49 -29.61
C ALA A 143 7.78 28.32 -31.12
N PRO A 144 7.48 29.40 -31.87
CA PRO A 144 7.26 29.31 -33.32
C PRO A 144 8.40 28.65 -34.10
N GLY A 145 9.65 28.72 -33.61
CA GLY A 145 10.81 28.04 -34.18
C GLY A 145 10.99 26.58 -33.75
N GLY A 146 10.02 25.97 -33.05
CA GLY A 146 10.05 24.57 -32.62
C GLY A 146 10.79 24.30 -31.30
N GLY A 147 11.52 25.28 -30.75
CA GLY A 147 12.17 25.17 -29.45
C GLY A 147 11.16 24.90 -28.33
N ARG A 148 11.48 23.98 -27.43
CA ARG A 148 10.62 23.59 -26.31
C ARG A 148 11.21 24.10 -25.01
N THR A 149 10.35 24.63 -24.15
CA THR A 149 10.72 24.99 -22.77
C THR A 149 9.70 24.40 -21.83
N ARG A 150 10.15 23.62 -20.86
CA ARG A 150 9.29 23.14 -19.79
C ARG A 150 8.70 24.34 -19.06
N PHE A 151 7.42 24.28 -18.73
CA PHE A 151 6.82 25.27 -17.84
C PHE A 151 5.93 24.59 -16.82
N GLU A 152 5.88 25.18 -15.63
CA GLU A 152 4.97 24.77 -14.58
C GLU A 152 3.59 25.35 -14.88
N VAL A 153 2.57 24.49 -14.95
CA VAL A 153 1.20 24.97 -14.81
C VAL A 153 1.03 25.28 -13.32
N PRO A 154 0.55 26.48 -12.94
CA PRO A 154 0.33 26.77 -11.54
C PRO A 154 -0.78 25.86 -11.00
N HIS A 155 -0.43 24.76 -10.30
CA HIS A 155 -1.31 24.14 -9.30
C HIS A 155 -0.61 23.24 -8.27
N SER A 156 -1.00 23.48 -7.01
CA SER A 156 -0.93 22.67 -5.79
C SER A 156 0.31 21.80 -5.51
N GLY A 157 1.47 22.42 -5.29
CA GLY A 157 2.44 21.99 -4.27
C GLY A 157 2.92 20.53 -4.25
N GLU A 158 3.03 19.86 -5.39
CA GLU A 158 3.60 18.51 -5.50
C GLU A 158 5.04 18.56 -6.05
N PRO A 159 5.95 17.70 -5.58
CA PRO A 159 7.33 17.68 -6.03
C PRO A 159 7.47 17.25 -7.50
N GLU A 160 8.56 17.74 -8.09
CA GLU A 160 8.94 17.57 -9.48
C GLU A 160 9.26 16.09 -9.79
N LEU A 161 8.63 15.54 -10.82
CA LEU A 161 9.07 14.29 -11.41
C LEU A 161 10.26 14.55 -12.33
N ASP A 162 11.20 13.60 -12.38
CA ASP A 162 12.30 13.64 -13.35
C ASP A 162 11.72 13.70 -14.76
N ASP A 163 12.16 14.70 -15.52
CA ASP A 163 11.77 14.85 -16.92
C ASP A 163 12.39 13.69 -17.72
N PRO A 164 11.59 12.77 -18.28
CA PRO A 164 12.11 11.68 -19.09
C PRO A 164 12.58 12.17 -20.48
N PHE A 165 12.39 13.45 -20.81
CA PHE A 165 12.75 14.05 -22.09
C PHE A 165 13.55 15.34 -21.91
N PRO A 166 14.85 15.35 -22.25
CA PRO A 166 15.62 16.59 -22.29
C PRO A 166 14.91 17.67 -23.13
N PRO A 167 15.03 18.97 -22.79
CA PRO A 167 14.30 20.06 -23.46
C PRO A 167 14.46 20.10 -24.98
N GLU A 168 15.55 19.52 -25.50
CA GLU A 168 15.91 19.54 -26.93
C GLU A 168 15.54 18.25 -27.67
N ALA A 169 15.03 17.22 -26.97
CA ALA A 169 14.71 15.92 -27.56
C ALA A 169 13.20 15.80 -27.87
N THR A 170 12.88 15.37 -29.09
CA THR A 170 11.51 14.96 -29.45
C THR A 170 11.30 13.49 -29.05
N PRO A 171 10.29 13.16 -28.22
CA PRO A 171 9.99 11.78 -27.86
C PRO A 171 9.75 10.92 -29.09
N GLN A 172 10.47 9.80 -29.24
CA GLN A 172 10.18 8.77 -30.24
C GLN A 172 10.06 7.41 -29.53
N GLY A 173 8.96 6.68 -29.77
CA GLY A 173 8.82 5.28 -29.33
C GLY A 173 8.62 5.05 -27.82
N HIS A 174 8.12 6.02 -27.05
CA HIS A 174 7.96 5.84 -25.60
C HIS A 174 6.68 5.08 -25.23
N HIS A 175 6.83 4.14 -24.30
CA HIS A 175 5.73 3.42 -23.64
C HIS A 175 5.18 4.25 -22.47
N PHE A 176 3.87 4.46 -22.47
CA PHE A 176 3.17 5.21 -21.42
C PHE A 176 2.86 4.32 -20.20
N TRP A 177 2.78 4.97 -19.03
CA TRP A 177 2.41 4.34 -17.77
C TRP A 177 1.13 3.52 -17.86
N GLY A 178 1.13 2.34 -17.23
CA GLY A 178 -0.06 1.50 -17.13
C GLY A 178 -0.23 0.46 -18.24
N GLN A 179 0.68 0.38 -19.20
CA GLN A 179 0.75 -0.81 -20.06
C GLN A 179 1.32 -1.98 -19.23
N PRO A 180 0.56 -3.07 -19.02
CA PRO A 180 1.20 -4.31 -18.58
C PRO A 180 2.30 -4.67 -19.60
N PRO A 181 3.39 -5.33 -19.18
CA PRO A 181 4.40 -5.80 -20.13
C PRO A 181 3.69 -6.54 -21.26
N ALA A 182 4.15 -6.32 -22.50
CA ALA A 182 3.64 -7.07 -23.63
C ALA A 182 3.70 -8.55 -23.24
N VAL A 183 2.55 -9.22 -23.25
CA VAL A 183 2.56 -10.68 -23.24
C VAL A 183 3.21 -11.02 -24.56
N ASP A 184 4.42 -11.58 -24.53
CA ASP A 184 5.10 -12.05 -25.73
C ASP A 184 4.12 -12.96 -26.49
N GLN A 185 3.58 -12.43 -27.60
CA GLN A 185 2.81 -13.19 -28.57
C GLN A 185 3.80 -13.53 -29.68
N ASP A 186 4.62 -14.54 -29.41
CA ASP A 186 5.37 -15.36 -30.36
C ASP A 186 5.79 -16.58 -29.53
N GLU A 187 5.33 -17.81 -29.75
CA GLU A 187 5.36 -18.53 -31.00
C GLU A 187 4.06 -19.32 -31.21
N GLY A 188 3.40 -19.08 -32.33
CA GLY A 188 2.69 -20.15 -33.01
C GLY A 188 3.61 -20.71 -34.07
N ASP A 189 4.06 -21.95 -33.91
CA ASP A 189 4.18 -22.89 -35.03
C ASP A 189 4.24 -24.34 -34.51
N ASP A 190 3.15 -25.04 -34.79
CA ASP A 190 3.01 -26.44 -35.20
C ASP A 190 4.09 -27.46 -34.76
N LEU A 191 3.77 -28.24 -33.72
CA LEU A 191 4.21 -29.63 -33.61
C LEU A 191 3.05 -30.50 -33.14
N GLY A 192 2.46 -31.22 -34.10
CA GLY A 192 2.18 -32.66 -34.03
C GLY A 192 1.52 -33.23 -32.77
N ALA A 193 0.37 -33.86 -32.98
CA ALA A 193 -0.18 -34.87 -32.09
C ALA A 193 0.93 -35.85 -31.62
N ASP A 194 1.13 -35.97 -30.32
CA ASP A 194 0.93 -37.21 -29.56
C ASP A 194 1.47 -37.08 -28.12
N ASP A 195 0.62 -37.52 -27.19
CA ASP A 195 0.95 -38.22 -25.94
C ASP A 195 1.81 -37.50 -24.87
N VAL A 196 1.15 -36.78 -23.95
CA VAL A 196 1.64 -36.66 -22.57
C VAL A 196 0.47 -36.81 -21.58
N THR A 197 0.48 -37.98 -20.94
CA THR A 197 -0.34 -38.43 -19.82
C THR A 197 -0.22 -37.54 -18.58
N TRP A 198 -1.37 -37.21 -17.97
CA TRP A 198 -1.49 -36.61 -16.65
C TRP A 198 -1.26 -37.64 -15.53
N PRO A 199 -0.59 -37.33 -14.41
CA PRO A 199 -0.64 -38.18 -13.23
C PRO A 199 -2.02 -38.04 -12.54
N PRO A 200 -2.58 -39.14 -12.00
CA PRO A 200 -3.96 -39.17 -11.54
C PRO A 200 -4.20 -38.38 -10.24
N ARG A 201 -5.37 -37.75 -10.18
CA ARG A 201 -5.97 -37.22 -8.96
C ARG A 201 -6.20 -38.36 -7.97
N GLY A 202 -5.42 -38.39 -6.89
CA GLY A 202 -5.69 -39.21 -5.72
C GLY A 202 -6.67 -38.50 -4.78
N LEU A 203 -7.96 -38.83 -4.90
CA LEU A 203 -8.91 -38.82 -3.80
C LEU A 203 -8.70 -40.10 -2.99
N GLY A 204 -8.63 -39.98 -1.66
CA GLY A 204 -8.53 -41.12 -0.76
C GLY A 204 -8.81 -40.72 0.68
N LEU A 205 -10.12 -40.73 1.01
CA LEU A 205 -10.78 -40.89 2.32
C LEU A 205 -10.50 -39.87 3.43
#